data_AF-A0A4Q6F5N7-F1
#
_entry.id   AF-A0A4Q6F5N7-F1
#
_cell.length_a   1.000
_cell.length_b   1.000
_cell.length_c   1.000
_cell.angle_alpha   90.00
_cell.angle_beta   90.00
_cell.angle_gamma   90.00
#
_symmetry.space_group_name_H-M   'P 1'
#
loop_
_entity.id
_entity.type
_entity.pdbx_description
1 polymer ?
#
loop_
_entity_poly.entity_id
_entity_poly.type
_entity_poly.pdbx_seq_one_letter_code
_entity_poly.pdbx_strand_id
1 'polypeptide(L)'
;LPLQRDLALRSPVGAIVDGRDIGTVVFPDADLKIFLTASIEERAKRRMHQLKEGAPATQDELEVLKASIAARDSQDAKRDVAPLIQAPDAILLDTSDLRMDLTIEKLVELIKAKNLV
;
A
#
# COMPACT_ATOMS: atom_id res chain seq x y z
N LEU A 1 -10.41 9.00 -13.38
CA LEU A 1 -10.06 10.00 -12.35
C LEU A 1 -11.25 10.81 -11.83
N PRO A 2 -12.11 11.45 -12.66
CA PRO A 2 -13.17 12.34 -12.15
C PRO A 2 -14.10 11.67 -11.14
N LEU A 3 -14.53 10.43 -11.42
CA LEU A 3 -15.41 9.67 -10.53
C LEU A 3 -14.78 9.35 -9.17
N GLN A 4 -13.50 8.94 -9.12
CA GLN A 4 -12.82 8.65 -7.85
C GLN A 4 -12.67 9.89 -6.98
N ARG A 5 -12.27 11.02 -7.59
CA ARG A 5 -12.17 12.31 -6.91
C ARG A 5 -13.52 12.75 -6.36
N ASP A 6 -14.54 12.72 -7.20
CA ASP A 6 -15.91 13.09 -6.85
C ASP A 6 -16.47 12.22 -5.71
N LEU A 7 -16.25 10.91 -5.73
CA LEU A 7 -16.67 10.02 -4.63
C LEU A 7 -15.97 10.35 -3.30
N ALA A 8 -14.66 10.59 -3.30
CA ALA A 8 -13.93 10.91 -2.08
C ALA A 8 -14.31 12.28 -1.51
N LEU A 9 -14.41 13.31 -2.38
CA LEU A 9 -14.70 14.69 -1.99
C LEU A 9 -16.14 14.90 -1.51
N ARG A 10 -17.08 14.02 -1.90
CA ARG A 10 -18.45 14.05 -1.38
C ARG A 10 -18.59 13.46 0.02
N SER A 11 -17.57 12.79 0.55
CA SER A 11 -17.66 12.22 1.90
C SER A 11 -17.63 13.33 2.96
N PRO A 12 -18.66 13.46 3.81
CA PRO A 12 -18.72 14.51 4.82
C PRO A 12 -17.72 14.31 5.97
N VAL A 13 -17.17 13.11 6.11
CA VAL A 13 -16.22 12.72 7.17
C VAL A 13 -14.80 12.47 6.63
N GLY A 14 -14.55 12.80 5.35
CA GLY A 14 -13.30 12.46 4.66
C GLY A 14 -13.29 11.04 4.10
N ALA A 15 -12.18 10.65 3.46
CA ALA A 15 -12.04 9.35 2.81
C ALA A 15 -10.60 8.83 2.90
N ILE A 16 -10.45 7.52 3.10
CA ILE A 16 -9.20 6.80 2.91
C ILE A 16 -9.23 6.19 1.51
N VAL A 17 -8.23 6.49 0.69
CA VAL A 17 -8.13 6.01 -0.69
C VAL A 17 -6.83 5.23 -0.83
N ASP A 18 -6.94 3.96 -1.23
CA ASP A 18 -5.79 3.08 -1.48
C ASP A 18 -5.58 2.89 -2.99
N GLY A 19 -4.33 2.83 -3.41
CA GLY A 19 -3.90 2.69 -4.80
C GLY A 19 -2.44 3.05 -5.01
N ARG A 20 -1.98 3.02 -6.27
CA ARG A 20 -0.55 3.15 -6.62
C ARG A 20 -0.11 4.59 -6.86
N ASP A 21 -1.02 5.42 -7.35
CA ASP A 21 -0.79 6.78 -7.83
C ASP A 21 -1.68 7.81 -7.09
N ILE A 22 -2.19 7.43 -5.91
CA ILE A 22 -3.11 8.25 -5.13
C ILE A 22 -2.43 9.55 -4.70
N GLY A 23 -1.30 9.48 -4.01
CA GLY A 23 -0.60 10.66 -3.49
C GLY A 23 0.17 11.49 -4.52
N THR A 24 0.30 10.99 -5.76
CA THR A 24 1.09 11.62 -6.84
C THR A 24 0.25 12.13 -8.00
N VAL A 25 -0.88 11.48 -8.30
CA VAL A 25 -1.74 11.79 -9.44
C VAL A 25 -3.18 12.06 -9.02
N VAL A 26 -3.80 11.16 -8.25
CA VAL A 26 -5.25 11.27 -7.98
C VAL A 26 -5.54 12.37 -6.96
N PHE A 27 -4.84 12.39 -5.83
CA PHE A 27 -4.94 13.39 -4.76
C PHE A 27 -3.53 13.88 -4.36
N PRO A 28 -2.87 14.68 -5.23
CA PRO A 28 -1.56 15.25 -4.94
C PRO A 28 -1.58 16.24 -3.77
N ASP A 29 -2.75 16.69 -3.32
CA ASP A 29 -2.91 17.61 -2.19
C ASP A 29 -3.60 16.94 -0.98
N ALA A 30 -3.57 15.61 -0.88
CA ALA A 30 -4.15 14.88 0.26
C ALA A 30 -3.49 15.30 1.59
N ASP A 31 -4.30 15.43 2.65
CA ASP A 31 -3.85 15.91 3.97
C ASP A 31 -2.80 14.99 4.63
N LEU A 32 -2.88 13.69 4.32
CA LEU A 32 -1.93 12.67 4.74
C LEU A 32 -1.71 11.66 3.62
N LYS A 33 -0.44 11.46 3.25
CA LYS A 33 -0.01 10.45 2.28
C LYS A 33 0.90 9.45 2.97
N ILE A 34 0.59 8.18 2.80
CA ILE A 34 1.38 7.08 3.37
C ILE A 34 1.80 6.17 2.22
N PHE A 35 3.10 5.95 2.09
CA PHE A 35 3.65 4.97 1.17
C PHE A 35 3.93 3.69 1.94
N LEU A 36 2.97 2.76 1.89
CA LEU A 36 3.05 1.49 2.60
C LEU A 36 3.91 0.50 1.79
N THR A 37 4.93 -0.07 2.43
CA THR A 37 5.80 -1.06 1.79
C THR A 37 6.00 -2.29 2.67
N ALA A 38 6.55 -3.35 2.07
CA ALA A 38 7.06 -4.53 2.74
C ALA A 38 8.02 -5.27 1.79
N SER A 39 8.93 -6.03 2.37
CA SER A 39 9.84 -6.90 1.63
C SER A 39 9.07 -7.87 0.72
N ILE A 40 9.68 -8.24 -0.40
CA ILE A 40 9.11 -9.23 -1.33
C ILE A 40 8.88 -10.56 -0.60
N GLU A 41 9.82 -10.93 0.28
CA GLU A 41 9.72 -12.11 1.14
C GLU A 41 8.43 -12.11 1.94
N GLU A 42 8.17 -11.04 2.68
CA GLU A 42 7.02 -10.95 3.57
C GLU A 42 5.71 -10.89 2.78
N ARG A 43 5.70 -10.14 1.67
CA ARG A 43 4.52 -10.09 0.79
C ARG A 43 4.20 -11.46 0.19
N ALA A 44 5.22 -12.22 -0.21
CA ALA A 44 5.04 -13.59 -0.68
C ALA A 44 4.49 -14.49 0.43
N LYS A 45 5.05 -14.45 1.65
CA LYS A 45 4.55 -15.23 2.79
C LYS A 45 3.09 -14.92 3.12
N ARG A 46 2.71 -13.64 3.22
CA ARG A 46 1.33 -13.20 3.50
C ARG A 46 0.37 -13.67 2.41
N ARG A 47 0.74 -13.50 1.14
CA ARG A 47 -0.10 -13.90 0.00
C ARG A 47 -0.23 -15.42 -0.07
N MET A 48 0.85 -16.15 0.24
CA MET A 48 0.81 -17.61 0.30
C MET A 48 -0.14 -18.10 1.40
N HIS A 49 -0.03 -17.53 2.60
CA HIS A 49 -0.94 -17.84 3.71
C HIS A 49 -2.41 -17.61 3.33
N GLN A 50 -2.72 -16.53 2.59
CA GLN A 50 -4.07 -16.28 2.07
C GLN A 50 -4.51 -17.33 1.04
N LEU A 51 -3.65 -17.69 0.08
CA LEU A 51 -3.97 -18.65 -0.98
C LEU A 51 -4.18 -20.07 -0.45
N LYS A 52 -3.45 -20.43 0.61
CA LYS A 52 -3.47 -21.76 1.21
C LYS A 52 -4.39 -21.89 2.42
N GLU A 53 -5.11 -20.82 2.77
CA GLU A 53 -5.96 -20.76 3.98
C GLU A 53 -5.19 -21.17 5.25
N GLY A 54 -3.90 -20.80 5.32
CA GLY A 54 -3.00 -21.16 6.42
C GLY A 54 -2.28 -22.52 6.29
N ALA A 55 -2.51 -23.29 5.22
CA ALA A 55 -1.75 -24.53 5.01
C ALA A 55 -0.27 -24.26 4.65
N PRO A 56 0.66 -25.17 5.01
CA PRO A 56 2.08 -24.99 4.72
C PRO A 56 2.40 -24.82 3.23
N ALA A 57 3.38 -23.96 2.96
CA ALA A 57 3.90 -23.72 1.63
C ALA A 57 5.24 -24.42 1.44
N THR A 58 5.50 -24.89 0.23
CA THR A 58 6.84 -25.35 -0.17
C THR A 58 7.71 -24.14 -0.50
N GLN A 59 9.03 -24.34 -0.48
CA GLN A 59 9.96 -23.30 -0.88
C GLN A 59 9.76 -22.88 -2.34
N ASP A 60 9.51 -23.83 -3.24
CA ASP A 60 9.33 -23.57 -4.67
C ASP A 60 8.11 -22.66 -4.94
N GLU A 61 6.99 -22.89 -4.24
CA GLU A 61 5.81 -22.04 -4.36
C GLU A 61 6.08 -20.61 -3.88
N LEU A 62 6.87 -20.47 -2.81
CA LEU A 62 7.26 -19.17 -2.29
C LEU A 62 8.15 -18.42 -3.28
N GLU A 63 9.14 -19.08 -3.90
CA GLU A 63 10.00 -18.47 -4.92
C GLU A 63 9.23 -18.02 -6.17
N VAL A 64 8.27 -18.84 -6.64
CA VAL A 64 7.37 -18.44 -7.75
C VAL A 64 6.61 -17.17 -7.40
N LEU A 65 6.10 -17.08 -6.17
CA LEU A 65 5.34 -15.93 -5.73
C LEU A 65 6.21 -14.68 -5.56
N LYS A 66 7.43 -14.81 -5.04
CA LYS A 66 8.42 -13.72 -4.97
C LYS A 66 8.73 -13.17 -6.36
N ALA A 67 9.00 -14.05 -7.34
CA ALA A 67 9.30 -13.66 -8.70
C ALA A 67 8.11 -12.92 -9.36
N SER A 68 6.89 -13.42 -9.15
CA SER A 68 5.67 -12.77 -9.63
C SER A 68 5.47 -11.37 -9.04
N ILE A 69 5.67 -11.25 -7.72
CA ILE A 69 5.57 -9.97 -7.01
C ILE A 69 6.64 -8.99 -7.50
N ALA A 70 7.90 -9.42 -7.61
CA ALA A 70 9.00 -8.58 -8.08
C ALA A 70 8.79 -8.08 -9.52
N ALA A 71 8.31 -8.95 -10.41
CA ALA A 71 7.98 -8.57 -11.78
C ALA A 71 6.88 -7.51 -11.81
N ARG A 72 5.84 -7.67 -11.00
CA ARG A 72 4.74 -6.71 -10.88
C ARG A 72 5.23 -5.36 -10.34
N ASP A 73 6.02 -5.36 -9.27
CA ASP A 73 6.55 -4.11 -8.70
C ASP A 73 7.44 -3.38 -9.71
N SER A 74 8.31 -4.10 -10.42
CA SER A 74 9.13 -3.52 -11.47
C SER A 74 8.29 -2.93 -12.61
N GLN A 75 7.21 -3.60 -13.00
CA GLN A 75 6.32 -3.08 -14.04
C GLN A 75 5.60 -1.82 -13.55
N ASP A 76 5.10 -1.83 -12.32
CA ASP A 76 4.36 -0.71 -11.73
C ASP A 76 5.24 0.52 -11.51
N ALA A 77 6.50 0.34 -11.12
CA ALA A 77 7.46 1.42 -10.95
C ALA A 77 7.97 2.01 -12.29
N LYS A 78 7.99 1.22 -13.36
CA LYS A 78 8.51 1.62 -14.68
C LYS A 78 7.43 2.13 -15.65
N ARG A 79 6.17 2.24 -15.22
CA ARG A 79 5.12 2.78 -16.09
C ARG A 79 5.42 4.23 -16.48
N ASP A 80 5.21 4.55 -17.75
CA ASP A 80 5.35 5.93 -18.23
C ASP A 80 4.28 6.86 -17.64
N VAL A 81 3.09 6.32 -17.36
CA VAL A 81 1.96 7.07 -16.80
C VAL A 81 1.64 6.54 -15.42
N ALA A 82 1.63 7.45 -14.44
CA ALA A 82 1.29 7.17 -13.04
C ALA A 82 2.09 6.00 -12.43
N PRO A 83 3.45 6.09 -12.44
CA PRO A 83 4.29 5.05 -11.85
C PRO A 83 4.07 4.94 -10.35
N LEU A 84 4.25 3.74 -9.81
CA LEU A 84 4.30 3.51 -8.37
C LEU A 84 5.58 4.12 -7.80
N ILE A 85 5.48 5.35 -7.33
CA ILE A 85 6.56 6.08 -6.67
C ILE A 85 6.04 6.71 -5.38
N GLN A 86 6.93 6.85 -4.40
CA GLN A 86 6.64 7.60 -3.19
C GLN A 86 6.53 9.09 -3.53
N ALA A 87 5.42 9.73 -3.14
CA ALA A 87 5.30 11.18 -3.24
C ALA A 87 6.33 11.85 -2.31
N PRO A 88 6.91 13.02 -2.66
CA PRO A 88 7.95 13.67 -1.85
C PRO A 88 7.56 13.95 -0.40
N ASP A 89 6.27 14.17 -0.15
CA ASP A 89 5.67 14.46 1.15
C ASP A 89 4.97 13.23 1.78
N ALA A 90 5.05 12.06 1.15
CA ALA A 90 4.49 10.83 1.70
C ALA A 90 5.40 10.23 2.79
N ILE A 91 4.78 9.76 3.86
CA ILE A 91 5.46 9.04 4.94
C ILE A 91 5.68 7.59 4.50
N LEU A 92 6.94 7.14 4.49
CA LEU A 92 7.26 5.73 4.26
C LEU A 92 6.90 4.91 5.50
N LEU A 93 6.05 3.90 5.33
CA LEU A 93 5.73 2.93 6.38
C LEU A 93 6.08 1.53 5.90
N ASP A 94 7.21 1.01 6.38
CA ASP A 94 7.62 -0.38 6.14
C ASP A 94 6.94 -1.31 7.15
N THR A 95 6.22 -2.31 6.64
CA THR A 95 5.48 -3.29 7.42
C THR A 95 6.10 -4.68 7.38
N SER A 96 7.32 -4.84 6.86
CA SER A 96 7.99 -6.14 6.72
C SER A 96 7.99 -6.95 8.01
N ASP A 97 8.33 -6.30 9.13
CA ASP A 97 8.42 -6.94 10.44
C ASP A 97 7.27 -6.55 11.37
N LEU A 98 6.21 -5.94 10.81
CA LEU A 98 5.04 -5.52 11.56
C LEU A 98 3.90 -6.50 11.40
N ARG A 99 3.28 -6.82 12.55
CA ARG A 99 1.96 -7.44 12.58
C ARG A 99 0.88 -6.44 12.13
N MET A 100 -0.29 -6.97 11.79
CA MET A 100 -1.43 -6.17 11.35
C MET A 100 -1.88 -5.14 12.40
N ASP A 101 -1.96 -5.54 13.66
CA ASP A 101 -2.35 -4.67 14.78
C ASP A 101 -1.40 -3.48 14.94
N LEU A 102 -0.08 -3.73 14.92
CA LEU A 102 0.94 -2.68 15.00
C LEU A 102 0.95 -1.78 13.76
N THR A 103 0.63 -2.32 12.59
CA THR A 103 0.47 -1.53 11.36
C THR A 103 -0.70 -0.56 11.51
N ILE A 104 -1.84 -1.05 11.98
CA ILE A 104 -3.03 -0.22 12.23
C ILE A 104 -2.74 0.85 13.28
N GLU A 105 -2.07 0.49 14.38
CA GLU A 105 -1.69 1.44 15.44
C GLU A 105 -0.86 2.60 14.87
N LYS A 106 0.19 2.29 14.10
CA LYS A 106 1.02 3.31 13.44
C LYS A 106 0.21 4.18 12.47
N LEU A 107 -0.69 3.60 11.69
CA LEU A 107 -1.56 4.38 10.79
C LEU A 107 -2.44 5.36 11.59
N VAL A 108 -3.03 4.90 12.69
CA VAL A 108 -3.86 5.74 13.57
C VAL A 108 -3.04 6.85 14.23
N GLU A 109 -1.82 6.57 14.68
CA GLU A 109 -0.91 7.58 15.22
C GLU A 109 -0.62 8.69 14.20
N LEU A 110 -0.35 8.32 12.94
CA LEU A 110 -0.09 9.28 11.86
C LEU A 110 -1.31 10.16 11.57
N ILE A 111 -2.51 9.57 11.56
CA ILE A 111 -3.77 10.29 11.35
C ILE A 111 -4.00 11.30 12.50
N LYS A 112 -3.80 10.89 13.75
CA LYS A 112 -3.94 11.75 14.93
C LYS A 112 -2.91 12.87 14.96
N ALA A 113 -1.65 12.59 14.60
CA ALA A 113 -0.60 13.60 14.53
C ALA A 113 -0.89 14.72 13.50
N LYS A 114 -1.76 14.44 12.53
CA LYS A 114 -2.26 15.40 11.54
C LYS A 114 -3.59 16.05 11.94
N ASN A 115 -4.15 15.73 13.09
CA ASN A 115 -5.45 16.18 13.58
C ASN A 115 -6.61 15.90 12.60
N LEU A 116 -6.58 14.73 11.95
CA LEU A 116 -7.59 14.32 10.98
C LEU A 116 -8.76 13.54 11.60
N VAL A 117 -8.68 13.23 12.90
CA VAL A 117 -9.72 12.59 13.74
C VAL A 117 -9.69 13.16 15.15
#